data_AF-A0A315TMS2-F1
#
_entry.id   AF-A0A315TMS2-F1
#
_cell.length_a   1.000
_cell.length_b   1.000
_cell.length_c   1.000
_cell.angle_alpha   90.00
_cell.angle_beta   90.00
_cell.angle_gamma   90.00
#
_symmetry.space_group_name_H-M   'P 1'
#
loop_
_entity.id
_entity.type
_entity.pdbx_description
1 polymer ?
#
loop_
_entity_poly.entity_id
_entity_poly.type
_entity_poly.pdbx_seq_one_letter_code
_entity_poly.pdbx_strand_id
1 'polypeptide(L)'
;MAGQFEIFTDSESNVRFRLLAADGTVLAISTAFDDKRQAADGIMAVRECAGTGLISEARSNPWTGPRASRSASPGPISRRRRHLPAV
;
A
#
# COMPACT_ATOMS: atom_id res chain seq x y z
N MET A 1 -24.70 7.68 0.26
CA MET A 1 -24.60 6.22 0.03
C MET A 1 -23.59 5.64 1.00
N ALA A 2 -23.87 4.48 1.59
CA ALA A 2 -22.97 3.80 2.54
C ALA A 2 -21.96 2.91 1.79
N GLY A 3 -20.76 2.74 2.35
CA GLY A 3 -19.82 1.74 1.86
C GLY A 3 -20.33 0.31 2.08
N GLN A 4 -19.78 -0.65 1.33
CA GLN A 4 -20.20 -2.06 1.36
C GLN A 4 -19.04 -2.96 1.76
N PHE A 5 -19.32 -3.96 2.62
CA PHE A 5 -18.40 -5.06 2.88
C PHE A 5 -18.68 -6.24 1.96
N GLU A 6 -17.62 -6.84 1.42
CA GLU A 6 -17.70 -8.05 0.58
C GLU A 6 -16.72 -9.10 1.08
N ILE A 7 -17.21 -10.33 1.29
CA ILE A 7 -16.38 -11.49 1.59
C ILE A 7 -16.03 -12.19 0.27
N PHE A 8 -14.76 -12.50 0.08
CA PHE A 8 -14.26 -13.21 -1.10
C PHE A 8 -13.17 -14.21 -0.71
N THR A 9 -12.89 -15.14 -1.61
CA THR A 9 -11.78 -16.08 -1.49
C THR A 9 -10.68 -15.62 -2.44
N ASP A 10 -9.46 -15.45 -1.94
CA ASP A 10 -8.30 -15.04 -2.74
C ASP A 10 -7.71 -16.23 -3.52
N SER A 11 -6.74 -15.97 -4.41
CA SER A 11 -6.03 -16.98 -5.19
C SER A 11 -5.34 -18.05 -4.34
N GLU A 12 -4.98 -17.70 -3.11
CA GLU A 12 -4.39 -18.61 -2.12
C GLU A 12 -5.43 -19.43 -1.34
N SER A 13 -6.70 -19.42 -1.75
CA SER A 13 -7.83 -20.07 -1.06
C SER A 13 -8.12 -19.55 0.35
N ASN A 14 -7.57 -18.39 0.70
CA ASN A 14 -7.83 -17.70 1.95
C ASN A 14 -9.14 -16.92 1.90
N VAL A 15 -9.92 -16.93 2.99
CA VAL A 15 -11.13 -16.10 3.09
C VAL A 15 -10.73 -14.70 3.56
N ARG A 16 -11.14 -13.67 2.83
CA ARG A 16 -10.89 -12.26 3.16
C ARG A 16 -12.18 -11.47 3.00
N PHE A 17 -12.20 -10.26 3.56
CA PHE A 17 -13.20 -9.28 3.21
C PHE A 17 -12.55 -7.96 2.78
N ARG A 18 -13.28 -7.18 1.99
CA ARG A 18 -12.92 -5.82 1.61
C ARG A 18 -14.04 -4.85 1.93
N LEU A 19 -13.67 -3.60 2.23
CA LEU A 19 -14.59 -2.47 2.34
C LEU A 19 -14.51 -1.63 1.07
N LEU A 20 -15.64 -1.43 0.41
CA LEU A 20 -15.79 -0.59 -0.76
C LEU A 20 -16.46 0.74 -0.39
N ALA A 21 -15.98 1.83 -0.97
CA ALA A 21 -16.69 3.10 -1.00
C ALA A 21 -17.90 3.04 -1.95
N ALA A 22 -18.74 4.08 -1.92
CA ALA A 22 -19.94 4.15 -2.75
C ALA A 22 -19.67 4.13 -4.27
N ASP A 23 -18.47 4.52 -4.68
CA ASP A 23 -17.97 4.51 -6.06
C ASP A 23 -17.30 3.17 -6.45
N GLY A 24 -17.26 2.19 -5.52
CA GLY A 24 -16.59 0.91 -5.72
C GLY A 24 -15.08 0.93 -5.41
N THR A 25 -14.53 2.06 -4.94
CA THR A 25 -13.11 2.14 -4.56
C THR A 25 -12.85 1.27 -3.32
N VAL A 26 -11.82 0.43 -3.36
CA VAL A 26 -11.42 -0.39 -2.20
C VAL A 26 -10.74 0.49 -1.15
N LEU A 27 -11.36 0.59 0.04
CA LEU A 27 -10.85 1.38 1.16
C LEU A 27 -9.98 0.56 2.12
N ALA A 28 -10.33 -0.71 2.34
CA ALA A 28 -9.62 -1.60 3.23
C ALA A 28 -9.77 -3.06 2.80
N ILE A 29 -8.77 -3.89 3.12
CA ILE A 29 -8.77 -5.34 2.93
C ILE A 29 -8.35 -5.99 4.25
N SER A 30 -9.05 -7.03 4.65
CA SER A 30 -8.76 -7.77 5.87
C SER A 30 -7.55 -8.68 5.74
N THR A 31 -7.10 -9.21 6.87
CA THR A 31 -6.24 -10.40 6.91
C THR A 31 -6.96 -11.62 6.32
N ALA A 32 -6.20 -12.67 6.05
CA ALA A 32 -6.77 -13.99 5.77
C ALA A 32 -7.45 -14.55 7.03
N PHE A 33 -8.60 -15.17 6.83
CA PHE A 33 -9.35 -15.96 7.80
C PHE A 33 -9.47 -17.39 7.29
N ASP A 34 -9.64 -18.32 8.23
CA ASP A 34 -9.82 -19.74 7.91
C ASP A 34 -11.21 -20.04 7.32
N ASP A 35 -12.23 -19.28 7.73
CA ASP A 35 -13.61 -19.52 7.31
C ASP A 35 -14.44 -18.23 7.17
N LYS A 36 -15.60 -18.35 6.50
CA LYS A 36 -16.51 -17.23 6.24
C LYS A 36 -17.19 -16.68 7.50
N ARG A 37 -17.34 -17.48 8.56
CA ARG A 37 -17.94 -17.02 9.81
C ARG A 37 -16.96 -16.10 10.54
N GLN A 38 -15.69 -16.50 10.64
CA GLN A 38 -14.63 -15.64 11.19
C GLN A 38 -14.51 -14.32 10.42
N ALA A 39 -14.60 -14.36 9.09
CA ALA A 39 -14.62 -13.13 8.29
C ALA A 39 -15.84 -12.25 8.60
N ALA A 40 -17.03 -12.85 8.81
CA ALA A 40 -18.23 -12.11 9.19
C ALA A 40 -18.13 -11.50 10.60
N ASP A 41 -17.56 -12.23 11.57
CA ASP A 41 -17.28 -11.73 12.91
C ASP A 41 -16.28 -10.57 12.86
N GLY A 42 -15.26 -10.67 12.01
CA GLY A 42 -14.32 -9.59 11.73
C GLY A 42 -15.01 -8.33 11.17
N ILE A 43 -15.97 -8.48 10.25
CA ILE A 43 -16.78 -7.35 9.75
C ILE A 43 -17.59 -6.72 10.88
N MET A 44 -18.21 -7.53 11.76
CA MET A 44 -18.95 -7.00 12.91
C MET A 44 -18.05 -6.18 13.83
N ALA A 45 -16.88 -6.70 14.17
CA ALA A 45 -15.90 -5.99 14.98
C ALA A 45 -15.44 -4.69 14.31
N VAL A 46 -15.18 -4.68 13.00
CA VAL A 46 -14.84 -3.45 12.28
C VAL A 46 -15.99 -2.45 12.32
N ARG A 47 -17.24 -2.88 12.14
CA ARG A 47 -18.40 -1.96 12.19
C ARG A 47 -18.57 -1.33 13.57
N GLU A 48 -18.35 -2.09 14.63
CA GLU A 48 -18.40 -1.59 16.00
C GLU A 48 -17.25 -0.62 16.29
N CYS A 49 -16.01 -1.02 15.99
CA CYS A 49 -14.81 -0.23 16.26
C CYS A 49 -14.72 1.02 15.37
N ALA A 50 -15.06 0.93 14.08
CA ALA A 50 -14.90 2.05 13.14
C ALA A 50 -15.92 3.16 13.35
N GLY A 51 -17.06 2.88 14.00
CA GLY A 51 -18.05 3.90 14.33
C GLY A 51 -17.53 4.95 15.31
N THR A 52 -16.64 4.57 16.23
CA THR A 52 -16.13 5.43 17.31
C THR A 52 -14.60 5.42 17.43
N GLY A 53 -13.90 4.75 16.52
CA GLY A 53 -12.46 4.52 16.60
C GLY A 53 -11.66 5.82 16.53
N LEU A 54 -10.71 5.99 17.45
CA LEU A 54 -9.80 7.14 17.44
C LEU A 54 -8.67 6.91 16.44
N ILE A 55 -8.33 7.97 15.69
CA ILE A 55 -7.19 7.94 14.78
C ILE A 55 -5.92 8.20 15.60
N SER A 56 -5.03 7.21 15.62
CA SER A 56 -3.72 7.32 16.25
C SER A 56 -2.62 6.96 15.25
N GLU A 57 -1.54 7.73 15.25
CA GLU A 57 -0.34 7.39 14.47
C GLU A 57 0.47 6.33 15.24
N ALA A 58 0.66 5.15 14.65
CA ALA A 58 1.65 4.20 15.14
C ALA A 58 3.06 4.76 14.87
N ARG A 59 4.07 4.43 15.70
CA ARG A 59 5.43 4.99 15.55
C ARG A 59 5.98 4.76 14.13
N SER A 60 5.84 5.78 13.30
CA SER A 60 6.40 5.87 11.96
C SER A 60 7.84 6.32 12.07
N ASN A 61 8.75 5.78 11.27
CA ASN A 61 9.90 6.59 10.87
C ASN A 61 9.34 7.86 10.21
N PRO A 62 9.83 9.08 10.53
CA PRO A 62 9.23 10.30 10.02
C PRO A 62 9.11 10.24 8.49
N TRP A 63 7.90 10.47 8.01
CA TRP A 63 7.62 10.58 6.58
C TRP A 63 8.44 11.77 6.04
N THR A 64 9.52 11.47 5.31
CA THR A 64 10.46 12.49 4.79
C THR A 64 10.02 13.05 3.42
N GLY A 65 8.71 13.02 3.15
CA GLY A 65 8.16 13.37 1.85
C GLY A 65 8.54 12.36 0.76
N PRO A 66 8.11 12.58 -0.50
CA PRO A 66 8.67 11.86 -1.62
C PRO A 66 10.18 12.15 -1.66
N ARG A 67 10.99 11.10 -1.48
CA ARG A 67 12.45 11.14 -1.63
C ARG A 67 12.70 11.65 -3.04
N ALA A 68 12.96 12.96 -3.18
CA ALA A 68 13.44 13.52 -4.42
C ALA A 68 14.61 12.64 -4.82
N SER A 69 14.42 11.90 -5.92
CA SER A 69 15.49 11.17 -6.55
C SER A 69 16.63 12.15 -6.63
N ARG A 70 17.69 11.92 -5.84
CA ARG A 70 18.95 12.63 -6.03
C ARG A 70 19.36 12.23 -7.43
N SER A 71 19.00 13.07 -8.39
CA SER A 71 19.49 13.04 -9.75
C SER A 71 20.98 12.98 -9.60
N ALA A 72 21.55 11.79 -9.77
CA ALA A 72 22.97 11.63 -9.81
C ALA A 72 23.42 12.49 -10.98
N SER A 73 24.02 13.64 -10.69
CA SER A 73 24.65 14.48 -11.69
C SER A 73 25.55 13.58 -12.52
N PRO A 74 25.39 13.49 -13.85
CA PRO A 74 26.36 12.80 -14.68
C PRO A 74 27.68 13.56 -14.50
N GLY A 75 28.64 12.96 -13.80
CA GLY A 75 29.99 13.51 -13.73
C GLY A 75 30.51 13.75 -15.15
N PRO A 76 31.32 14.80 -15.37
CA PRO A 76 31.77 15.14 -16.72
C PRO A 76 32.55 13.96 -17.31
N ILE A 77 32.05 13.44 -18.42
CA ILE A 77 32.76 12.45 -19.23
C ILE A 77 34.07 13.09 -19.68
N SER A 78 35.18 12.74 -19.03
CA SER A 78 36.50 13.14 -19.48
C SER A 78 36.79 12.45 -20.80
N ARG A 79 36.49 13.16 -21.89
CA ARG A 79 36.77 12.74 -23.26
C ARG A 79 38.30 12.64 -23.38
N ARG A 80 38.85 11.45 -23.18
CA ARG A 80 40.26 11.14 -23.46
C ARG A 80 40.55 11.52 -24.90
N ARG A 81 41.19 12.69 -25.09
CA ARG A 81 41.85 13.07 -26.33
C ARG A 81 42.95 12.03 -26.55
N ARG A 82 42.73 11.09 -27.47
CA ARG A 82 43.81 10.35 -28.09
C ARG A 82 44.62 11.37 -28.91
N HIS A 83 45.78 11.74 -28.39
CA HIS A 83 46.83 12.35 -29.18
C HIS A 83 47.79 11.23 -29.53
N LEU A 84 47.75 10.81 -30.79
CA LEU A 84 48.84 10.11 -31.46
C LEU A 84 49.65 11.18 -32.19
N PRO A 85 50.95 11.35 -31.91
CA PRO A 85 51.85 11.92 -32.89
C PRO A 85 52.53 10.79 -33.68
N ALA A 86 52.77 11.11 -34.94
CA ALA A 86 53.34 10.26 -35.97
C ALA A 86 54.88 10.34 -36.01
N VAL A 87 55.43 9.34 -36.72
CA VAL A 87 56.82 9.13 -37.18
C VAL A 87 57.75 8.46 -36.16
#